data_AF-A0A3A8QZ23-F1
#
_entry.id   AF-A0A3A8QZ23-F1
#
_cell.length_a   1.000
_cell.length_b   1.000
_cell.length_c   1.000
_cell.angle_alpha   90.00
_cell.angle_beta   90.00
_cell.angle_gamma   90.00
#
_symmetry.space_group_name_H-M   'P 1'
#
loop_
_entity.id
_entity.type
_entity.pdbx_description
1 polymer ?
#
loop_
_entity_poly.entity_id
_entity_poly.type
_entity_poly.pdbx_seq_one_letter_code
_entity_poly.pdbx_strand_id
1 'polypeptide(L)'
;MTDRAARSLVLLTVLLAGLGALPSWAQGSAPDALFGLPLVIREGGWARYVNTSPDGPPQFVIKQGGAGRHEGKRGRWVIVELDVPATGRVGFDFLVEGERFSAKSVLLMRLRVPGRPPTDTPAPFNKPGADRQPHPLRESTETVAGRKLEVKEYSYAGGITAQWSPSVPVLGLVSVSGAQSFELEAFGVGGDPWKAATASGR
;
A
#
# COMPACT_ATOMS: atom_id res chain seq x y z
N MET A 1 33.91 1.91 -44.03
CA MET A 1 32.44 1.79 -43.86
C MET A 1 32.16 0.93 -42.62
N THR A 2 32.35 1.45 -41.41
CA THR A 2 32.27 0.63 -40.18
C THR A 2 31.83 1.45 -38.95
N ASP A 3 31.10 2.55 -39.12
CA ASP A 3 30.79 3.44 -37.98
C ASP A 3 29.28 3.76 -37.80
N ARG A 4 28.43 3.43 -38.77
CA ARG A 4 26.97 3.63 -38.65
C ARG A 4 26.22 2.45 -38.03
N ALA A 5 26.71 1.22 -38.18
CA ALA A 5 26.05 0.02 -37.64
C ALA A 5 26.23 -0.14 -36.13
N ALA A 6 27.36 0.31 -35.57
CA ALA A 6 27.65 0.23 -34.14
C ALA A 6 26.81 1.19 -33.30
N ARG A 7 26.52 2.40 -33.81
CA ARG A 7 25.70 3.40 -33.11
C ARG A 7 24.22 3.02 -33.03
N SER A 8 23.68 2.34 -34.05
CA SER A 8 22.29 1.87 -34.04
C SER A 8 22.06 0.69 -33.10
N LEU A 9 23.09 -0.14 -32.86
CA LEU A 9 22.99 -1.25 -31.90
C LEU A 9 23.01 -0.74 -30.45
N VAL A 10 23.86 0.25 -30.14
CA VAL A 10 23.94 0.85 -28.79
C VAL A 10 22.66 1.58 -28.39
N LEU A 11 22.00 2.26 -29.34
CA LEU A 11 20.71 2.93 -29.09
C LEU A 11 19.57 1.93 -28.83
N LEU A 12 19.59 0.75 -29.47
CA LEU A 12 18.59 -0.29 -29.24
C LEU A 12 18.76 -0.95 -27.87
N THR A 13 19.99 -1.13 -27.39
CA THR A 13 20.28 -1.67 -26.06
C THR A 13 19.92 -0.71 -24.93
N VAL A 14 20.09 0.61 -25.13
CA VAL A 14 19.67 1.63 -24.15
C VAL A 14 18.14 1.75 -24.09
N LEU A 15 17.43 1.61 -25.22
CA LEU A 15 15.97 1.59 -25.24
C LEU A 15 15.40 0.32 -24.56
N LEU A 16 16.04 -0.85 -24.74
CA LEU A 16 15.63 -2.11 -24.10
C LEU A 16 15.99 -2.15 -22.61
N ALA A 17 17.08 -1.51 -22.17
CA ALA A 17 17.44 -1.39 -20.76
C ALA A 17 16.55 -0.38 -20.00
N GLY A 18 16.02 0.65 -20.67
CA GLY A 18 15.12 1.63 -20.08
C GLY A 18 13.69 1.13 -19.81
N LEU A 19 13.29 -0.01 -20.40
CA LEU A 19 11.94 -0.59 -20.26
C LEU A 19 11.88 -1.76 -19.26
N GLY A 20 13.01 -2.23 -18.74
CA GLY A 20 13.11 -3.41 -17.85
C GLY A 20 13.35 -3.12 -16.37
N ALA A 21 13.77 -1.91 -16.03
CA ALA A 21 14.07 -1.52 -14.65
C ALA A 21 12.87 -0.80 -14.00
N LEU A 22 11.72 -1.47 -13.96
CA LEU A 22 10.81 -1.17 -12.86
C LEU A 22 11.58 -1.53 -11.58
N PRO A 23 11.67 -0.62 -10.59
CA PRO A 23 12.36 -0.96 -9.34
C PRO A 23 11.72 -2.22 -8.75
N SER A 24 12.50 -3.07 -8.10
CA SER A 24 12.11 -4.43 -7.69
C SER A 24 10.80 -4.51 -6.89
N TRP A 25 10.38 -3.42 -6.23
CA TRP A 25 9.08 -3.29 -5.56
C TRP A 25 7.88 -3.17 -6.51
N ALA A 26 8.07 -2.66 -7.73
CA ALA A 26 7.06 -2.59 -8.77
C ALA A 26 6.94 -3.89 -9.60
N GLN A 27 7.86 -4.86 -9.40
CA GLN A 27 7.89 -6.14 -10.12
C GLN A 27 7.00 -7.25 -9.51
N GLY A 28 6.17 -6.96 -8.51
CA GLY A 28 5.04 -7.83 -8.18
C GLY A 28 5.02 -8.45 -6.78
N SER A 29 5.74 -7.90 -5.80
CA SER A 29 5.46 -8.18 -4.39
C SER A 29 4.38 -7.22 -3.90
N ALA A 30 3.26 -7.77 -3.44
CA ALA A 30 2.33 -7.00 -2.64
C ALA A 30 3.07 -6.43 -1.41
N PRO A 31 2.63 -5.29 -0.85
CA PRO A 31 3.19 -4.80 0.40
C PRO A 31 3.07 -5.90 1.46
N ASP A 32 4.13 -6.12 2.23
CA ASP A 32 4.18 -7.08 3.34
C ASP A 32 3.24 -6.69 4.52
N ALA A 33 2.31 -5.76 4.29
CA ALA A 33 1.46 -5.10 5.28
C ALA A 33 0.20 -5.90 5.66
N LEU A 34 0.29 -7.23 5.73
CA LEU A 34 -0.81 -8.11 6.18
C LEU A 34 -0.73 -8.32 7.69
N PHE A 35 -0.97 -7.24 8.43
CA PHE A 35 -0.84 -7.20 9.88
C PHE A 35 -1.95 -7.94 10.64
N GLY A 36 -2.97 -8.41 9.92
CA GLY A 36 -4.11 -9.09 10.50
C GLY A 36 -4.88 -8.20 11.48
N LEU A 37 -4.80 -6.87 11.34
CA LEU A 37 -5.47 -5.89 12.20
C LEU A 37 -6.91 -5.64 11.72
N PRO A 38 -7.81 -5.14 12.59
CA PRO A 38 -9.16 -4.75 12.20
C PRO A 38 -9.13 -3.65 11.13
N LEU A 39 -10.00 -3.80 10.13
CA LEU A 39 -10.30 -2.75 9.17
C LEU A 39 -11.15 -1.65 9.84
N VAL A 40 -10.90 -0.41 9.45
CA VAL A 40 -11.71 0.74 9.85
C VAL A 40 -12.55 1.18 8.65
N ILE A 41 -13.72 0.56 8.50
CA ILE A 41 -14.56 0.79 7.34
C ILE A 41 -15.27 2.14 7.45
N ARG A 42 -14.86 3.09 6.61
CA ARG A 42 -15.49 4.40 6.39
C ARG A 42 -15.64 4.65 4.90
N GLU A 43 -16.87 4.80 4.43
CA GLU A 43 -17.12 5.09 3.01
C GLU A 43 -16.36 6.34 2.56
N GLY A 44 -15.69 6.28 1.41
CA GLY A 44 -14.80 7.34 0.93
C GLY A 44 -13.54 7.55 1.77
N GLY A 45 -13.26 6.68 2.75
CA GLY A 45 -12.13 6.77 3.65
C GLY A 45 -10.79 6.54 2.94
N TRP A 46 -9.78 7.34 3.34
CA TRP A 46 -8.42 7.21 2.85
C TRP A 46 -7.41 7.60 3.93
N ALA A 47 -6.20 7.08 3.77
CA ALA A 47 -5.03 7.40 4.59
C ALA A 47 -3.80 7.50 3.67
N ARG A 48 -2.96 8.50 3.90
CA ARG A 48 -1.75 8.79 3.14
C ARG A 48 -0.55 8.70 4.05
N TYR A 49 0.48 8.03 3.55
CA TYR A 49 1.66 7.66 4.31
C TYR A 49 2.90 8.16 3.60
N VAL A 50 3.88 8.57 4.40
CA VAL A 50 5.24 8.83 3.95
C VAL A 50 6.10 7.64 4.33
N ASN A 51 6.90 7.18 3.39
CA ASN A 51 7.82 6.08 3.64
C ASN A 51 9.11 6.63 4.25
N THR A 52 9.57 5.98 5.32
CA THR A 52 10.80 6.35 6.03
C THR A 52 11.93 5.37 5.79
N SER A 53 11.67 4.28 5.04
CA SER A 53 12.71 3.38 4.54
C SER A 53 13.38 3.95 3.27
N PRO A 54 14.70 3.73 3.09
CA PRO A 54 15.45 4.25 1.96
C PRO A 54 15.02 3.67 0.60
N ASP A 55 14.49 2.45 0.58
CA ASP A 55 14.19 1.71 -0.66
C ASP A 55 12.70 1.69 -1.05
N GLY A 56 11.86 2.44 -0.31
CA GLY A 56 10.41 2.47 -0.52
C GLY A 56 9.94 3.64 -1.40
N PRO A 57 8.71 3.57 -1.96
CA PRO A 57 8.11 4.73 -2.62
C PRO A 57 7.95 5.86 -1.60
N PRO A 58 8.29 7.11 -1.94
CA PRO A 58 8.35 8.20 -0.95
C PRO A 58 7.00 8.43 -0.26
N GLN A 59 5.91 8.15 -0.97
CA GLN A 59 4.57 8.32 -0.48
C GLN A 59 3.63 7.29 -1.10
N PHE A 60 2.61 6.90 -0.35
CA PHE A 60 1.53 6.07 -0.86
C PHE A 60 0.22 6.37 -0.17
N VAL A 61 -0.88 5.99 -0.81
CA VAL A 61 -2.23 6.20 -0.31
C VAL A 61 -2.94 4.86 -0.22
N ILE A 62 -3.64 4.65 0.88
CA ILE A 62 -4.57 3.54 1.04
C ILE A 62 -5.99 4.08 1.08
N LYS A 63 -6.87 3.54 0.24
CA LYS A 63 -8.28 3.94 0.15
C LYS A 63 -9.20 2.76 0.39
N GLN A 64 -10.36 3.06 0.92
CA GLN A 64 -11.47 2.13 0.90
C GLN A 64 -12.14 2.19 -0.48
N GLY A 65 -12.11 1.06 -1.18
CA GLY A 65 -12.90 0.84 -2.38
C GLY A 65 -14.32 0.36 -2.08
N GLY A 66 -15.08 0.12 -3.14
CA GLY A 66 -16.45 -0.39 -3.07
C GLY A 66 -16.53 -1.85 -2.60
N ALA A 67 -17.77 -2.34 -2.50
CA ALA A 67 -18.02 -3.77 -2.33
C ALA A 67 -17.59 -4.56 -3.57
N GLY A 68 -17.16 -5.81 -3.37
CA GLY A 68 -16.78 -6.72 -4.44
C GLY A 68 -17.22 -8.15 -4.15
N ARG A 69 -17.08 -9.02 -5.16
CA ARG A 69 -17.31 -10.46 -5.03
C ARG A 69 -16.23 -11.22 -5.81
N HIS A 70 -15.84 -12.37 -5.26
CA HIS A 70 -14.97 -13.34 -5.94
C HIS A 70 -15.37 -14.73 -5.49
N GLU A 71 -15.61 -15.65 -6.44
CA GLU A 71 -15.98 -17.04 -6.17
C GLU A 71 -17.14 -17.20 -5.15
N GLY A 72 -18.19 -16.38 -5.30
CA GLY A 72 -19.36 -16.39 -4.42
C GLY A 72 -19.17 -15.70 -3.06
N LYS A 73 -17.93 -15.42 -2.66
CA LYS A 73 -17.62 -14.67 -1.44
C LYS A 73 -17.75 -13.17 -1.64
N ARG A 74 -18.18 -12.47 -0.59
CA ARG A 74 -18.32 -11.01 -0.57
C ARG A 74 -17.14 -10.40 0.15
N GLY A 75 -16.67 -9.26 -0.34
CA GLY A 75 -15.61 -8.49 0.30
C GLY A 75 -15.72 -7.00 0.03
N ARG A 76 -14.74 -6.27 0.56
CA ARG A 76 -14.53 -4.85 0.28
C ARG A 76 -13.14 -4.65 -0.30
N TRP A 77 -13.05 -3.79 -1.30
CA TRP A 77 -11.76 -3.44 -1.89
C TRP A 77 -10.97 -2.53 -0.95
N VAL A 78 -9.71 -2.87 -0.72
CA VAL A 78 -8.68 -2.01 -0.13
C VAL A 78 -7.71 -1.66 -1.23
N ILE A 79 -7.59 -0.37 -1.55
CA ILE A 79 -6.84 0.11 -2.72
C ILE A 79 -5.58 0.78 -2.22
N VAL A 80 -4.42 0.22 -2.54
CA VAL A 80 -3.12 0.84 -2.27
C VAL A 80 -2.62 1.49 -3.56
N GLU A 81 -2.40 2.79 -3.55
CA GLU A 81 -1.88 3.56 -4.68
C GLU A 81 -0.48 4.07 -4.35
N LEU A 82 0.45 3.89 -5.28
CA LEU A 82 1.85 4.28 -5.18
C LEU A 82 2.15 5.19 -6.36
N ASP A 83 2.85 6.30 -6.11
CA ASP A 83 3.37 7.11 -7.21
C ASP A 83 4.75 6.59 -7.60
N VAL A 84 4.85 6.07 -8.83
CA VAL A 84 6.05 5.44 -9.35
C VAL A 84 6.67 6.36 -10.40
N PRO A 85 7.92 6.84 -10.21
CA PRO A 85 8.59 7.66 -11.21
C PRO A 85 8.55 7.01 -12.61
N ALA A 86 8.27 7.82 -13.62
CA ALA A 86 8.12 7.43 -15.04
C ALA A 86 6.95 6.48 -15.39
N THR A 87 6.39 5.76 -14.41
CA THR A 87 5.24 4.84 -14.63
C THR A 87 3.91 5.50 -14.27
N GLY A 88 3.92 6.48 -13.37
CA GLY A 88 2.73 7.10 -12.81
C GLY A 88 2.11 6.26 -11.69
N ARG A 89 0.82 6.46 -11.45
CA ARG A 89 0.13 5.88 -10.29
C ARG A 89 -0.17 4.40 -10.50
N VAL A 90 0.52 3.53 -9.78
CA VAL A 90 0.30 2.08 -9.74
C VAL A 90 -0.64 1.74 -8.58
N GLY A 91 -1.56 0.81 -8.80
CA GLY A 91 -2.55 0.37 -7.81
C GLY A 91 -2.43 -1.11 -7.48
N PHE A 92 -2.42 -1.46 -6.20
CA PHE A 92 -2.64 -2.81 -5.69
C PHE A 92 -3.99 -2.82 -4.95
N ASP A 93 -5.00 -3.42 -5.57
CA ASP A 93 -6.32 -3.53 -4.98
C ASP A 93 -6.50 -4.92 -4.38
N PHE A 94 -6.86 -5.00 -3.12
CA PHE A 94 -7.10 -6.24 -2.39
C PHE A 94 -8.58 -6.38 -2.10
N LEU A 95 -9.22 -7.45 -2.56
CA LEU A 95 -10.58 -7.79 -2.17
C LEU A 95 -10.53 -8.55 -0.86
N VAL A 96 -10.99 -7.92 0.20
CA VAL A 96 -10.87 -8.43 1.56
C VAL A 96 -12.23 -8.92 2.06
N GLU A 97 -12.29 -10.17 2.49
CA GLU A 97 -13.43 -10.78 3.17
C GLU A 97 -13.44 -10.42 4.65
N GLY A 98 -14.63 -10.12 5.19
CA GLY A 98 -14.79 -9.82 6.61
C GLY A 98 -14.20 -8.46 7.03
N GLU A 99 -13.72 -8.40 8.27
CA GLU A 99 -13.41 -7.14 8.96
C GLU A 99 -11.93 -6.97 9.30
N ARG A 100 -11.04 -7.81 8.78
CA ARG A 100 -9.59 -7.76 9.08
C ARG A 100 -8.77 -7.82 7.81
N PHE A 101 -7.63 -7.14 7.80
CA PHE A 101 -6.67 -7.20 6.70
C PHE A 101 -5.56 -8.23 7.00
N SER A 102 -5.83 -9.50 6.70
CA SER A 102 -4.91 -10.63 6.90
C SER A 102 -4.70 -11.43 5.62
N ALA A 103 -3.65 -12.27 5.58
CA ALA A 103 -3.39 -13.15 4.45
C ALA A 103 -4.58 -14.06 4.13
N LYS A 104 -5.25 -14.60 5.15
CA LYS A 104 -6.45 -15.45 4.98
C LYS A 104 -7.69 -14.71 4.46
N SER A 105 -7.77 -13.40 4.67
CA SER A 105 -8.94 -12.59 4.29
C SER A 105 -8.89 -12.06 2.86
N VAL A 106 -7.70 -12.03 2.23
CA VAL A 106 -7.54 -11.51 0.87
C VAL A 106 -7.95 -12.57 -0.14
N LEU A 107 -9.09 -12.34 -0.79
CA LEU A 107 -9.66 -13.23 -1.81
C LEU A 107 -8.97 -13.07 -3.16
N LEU A 108 -8.66 -11.82 -3.51
CA LEU A 108 -8.17 -11.44 -4.83
C LEU A 108 -7.25 -10.22 -4.69
N MET A 109 -6.11 -10.24 -5.35
CA MET A 109 -5.31 -9.03 -5.59
C MET A 109 -5.44 -8.64 -7.06
N ARG A 110 -5.62 -7.36 -7.32
CA ARG A 110 -5.61 -6.77 -8.66
C ARG A 110 -4.48 -5.75 -8.75
N LEU A 111 -3.58 -5.96 -9.70
CA LEU A 111 -2.54 -5.01 -10.06
C LEU A 111 -3.05 -4.10 -11.19
N ARG A 112 -2.96 -2.78 -10.99
CA ARG A 112 -3.27 -1.74 -11.99
C ARG A 112 -2.01 -0.96 -12.30
N VAL A 113 -1.55 -1.04 -13.55
CA VAL A 113 -0.42 -0.25 -14.06
C VAL A 113 -0.94 0.64 -15.20
N PRO A 114 -0.63 1.95 -15.22
CA PRO A 114 -1.05 2.83 -16.30
C PRO A 114 -0.66 2.29 -17.68
N GLY A 115 -1.59 2.34 -18.63
CA GLY A 115 -1.38 1.86 -20.00
C GLY A 115 -1.38 0.34 -20.17
N ARG A 116 -1.62 -0.45 -19.11
CA ARG A 116 -1.72 -1.91 -19.17
C ARG A 116 -3.08 -2.41 -18.68
N PRO A 117 -3.58 -3.54 -19.22
CA PRO A 117 -4.76 -4.18 -18.65
C PRO A 117 -4.48 -4.63 -17.19
N PRO A 118 -5.46 -4.54 -16.28
CA PRO A 118 -5.31 -5.04 -14.92
C PRO A 118 -4.98 -6.53 -14.89
N THR A 119 -4.17 -6.95 -13.91
CA THR A 119 -3.82 -8.36 -13.70
C THR A 119 -4.35 -8.81 -12.35
N ASP A 120 -5.16 -9.87 -12.35
CA ASP A 120 -5.77 -10.43 -11.14
C ASP A 120 -4.99 -11.67 -10.67
N THR A 121 -4.75 -11.79 -9.37
CA THR A 121 -4.12 -12.93 -8.71
C THR A 121 -5.02 -13.42 -7.58
N PRO A 122 -5.67 -14.59 -7.72
CA PRO A 122 -6.53 -15.14 -6.69
C PRO A 122 -5.70 -15.65 -5.50
N ALA A 123 -6.25 -15.53 -4.30
CA ALA A 123 -5.66 -16.04 -3.05
C ALA A 123 -4.13 -15.79 -2.93
N PRO A 124 -3.66 -14.55 -3.13
CA PRO A 124 -2.24 -14.22 -3.33
C PRO A 124 -1.34 -14.59 -2.14
N PHE A 125 -1.93 -14.77 -0.95
CA PHE A 125 -1.21 -15.05 0.30
C PHE A 125 -1.58 -16.39 0.94
N ASN A 126 -2.17 -17.32 0.18
CA ASN A 126 -2.53 -18.65 0.68
C ASN A 126 -1.30 -19.58 0.79
N LYS A 127 -0.27 -19.14 1.51
CA LYS A 127 0.94 -19.90 1.83
C LYS A 127 1.06 -20.07 3.34
N PRO A 128 1.58 -21.20 3.85
CA PRO A 128 1.86 -21.36 5.27
C PRO A 128 2.76 -20.24 5.80
N GLY A 129 2.43 -19.69 6.97
CA GLY A 129 3.21 -18.63 7.61
C GLY A 129 2.95 -17.20 7.11
N ALA A 130 2.02 -16.99 6.17
CA ALA A 130 1.67 -15.66 5.68
C ALA A 130 0.85 -14.83 6.71
N ASP A 131 0.17 -15.50 7.63
CA ASP A 131 -0.57 -14.84 8.71
C ASP A 131 0.38 -14.36 9.79
N ARG A 132 0.36 -13.06 10.05
CA ARG A 132 1.07 -12.45 11.17
C ARG A 132 0.11 -12.33 12.37
N GLN A 133 0.52 -12.86 13.52
CA GLN A 133 -0.23 -12.66 14.76
C GLN A 133 0.35 -11.47 15.54
N PRO A 134 -0.46 -10.43 15.79
CA PRO A 134 -0.03 -9.29 16.58
C PRO A 134 0.07 -9.64 18.06
N HIS A 135 1.14 -9.18 18.71
CA HIS A 135 1.27 -9.17 20.16
C HIS A 135 1.06 -7.73 20.65
N PRO A 136 0.03 -7.45 21.46
CA PRO A 136 -0.18 -6.11 22.01
C PRO A 136 1.02 -5.69 22.85
N LEU A 137 1.49 -4.45 22.66
CA LEU A 137 2.59 -3.88 23.44
C LEU A 137 2.09 -2.85 24.43
N ARG A 138 1.45 -1.78 23.95
CA ARG A 138 0.98 -0.66 24.78
C ARG A 138 -0.08 0.17 24.08
N GLU A 139 -0.71 1.04 24.84
CA GLU A 139 -1.60 2.08 24.34
C GLU A 139 -0.97 3.46 24.60
N SER A 140 -1.11 4.38 23.64
CA SER A 140 -0.56 5.74 23.71
C SER A 140 -1.48 6.74 23.00
N THR A 141 -1.07 8.01 23.00
CA THR A 141 -1.71 9.06 22.19
C THR A 141 -0.68 9.66 21.25
N GLU A 142 -1.02 9.74 19.96
CA GLU A 142 -0.18 10.35 18.93
C GLU A 142 -0.89 11.56 18.32
N THR A 143 -0.13 12.57 17.88
CA THR A 143 -0.69 13.71 17.15
C THR A 143 -0.33 13.61 15.67
N VAL A 144 -1.32 13.39 14.81
CA VAL A 144 -1.14 13.25 13.36
C VAL A 144 -2.07 14.20 12.62
N ALA A 145 -1.53 14.98 11.68
CA ALA A 145 -2.28 16.00 10.94
C ALA A 145 -3.12 16.92 11.86
N GLY A 146 -2.53 17.38 12.97
CA GLY A 146 -3.18 18.24 13.96
C GLY A 146 -4.25 17.56 14.82
N ARG A 147 -4.45 16.24 14.71
CA ARG A 147 -5.45 15.47 15.46
C ARG A 147 -4.78 14.53 16.46
N LYS A 148 -5.28 14.49 17.69
CA LYS A 148 -4.88 13.51 18.70
C LYS A 148 -5.59 12.18 18.45
N LEU A 149 -4.84 11.10 18.38
CA LEU A 149 -5.32 9.75 18.11
C LEU A 149 -4.95 8.85 19.28
N GLU A 150 -5.91 8.06 19.76
CA GLU A 150 -5.62 6.91 20.60
C GLU A 150 -5.00 5.81 19.74
N VAL A 151 -3.86 5.31 20.16
CA VAL A 151 -3.04 4.37 19.39
C VAL A 151 -2.75 3.14 20.21
N LYS A 152 -2.88 1.97 19.58
CA LYS A 152 -2.46 0.68 20.11
C LYS A 152 -1.25 0.22 19.33
N GLU A 153 -0.17 -0.08 20.04
CA GLU A 153 1.05 -0.60 19.47
C GLU A 153 1.06 -2.13 19.55
N TYR A 154 1.45 -2.76 18.45
CA TYR A 154 1.56 -4.21 18.32
C TYR A 154 2.96 -4.56 17.81
N SER A 155 3.52 -5.67 18.31
CA SER A 155 4.71 -6.30 17.75
C SER A 155 4.37 -7.55 16.94
N TYR A 156 5.24 -7.85 16.00
CA TYR A 156 5.17 -9.01 15.12
C TYR A 156 6.52 -9.70 15.07
N ALA A 157 6.53 -10.95 14.62
CA ALA A 157 7.77 -11.66 14.30
C ALA A 157 8.61 -10.87 13.29
N GLY A 158 9.93 -11.01 13.36
CA GLY A 158 10.87 -10.27 12.49
C GLY A 158 11.14 -8.83 12.93
N GLY A 159 10.81 -8.47 14.18
CA GLY A 159 11.15 -7.15 14.75
C GLY A 159 10.29 -6.00 14.21
N ILE A 160 9.12 -6.31 13.65
CA ILE A 160 8.20 -5.31 13.11
C ILE A 160 7.28 -4.84 14.23
N THR A 161 7.06 -3.52 14.32
CA THR A 161 6.00 -2.94 15.15
C THR A 161 5.02 -2.18 14.28
N ALA A 162 3.74 -2.19 14.64
CA ALA A 162 2.71 -1.40 14.00
C ALA A 162 1.88 -0.67 15.05
N GLN A 163 1.63 0.60 14.80
CA GLN A 163 0.69 1.41 15.55
C GLN A 163 -0.64 1.47 14.80
N TRP A 164 -1.73 1.28 15.54
CA TRP A 164 -3.08 1.23 15.00
C TRP A 164 -4.04 2.10 15.78
N SER A 165 -4.96 2.77 15.09
CA SER A 165 -6.00 3.61 15.68
C SER A 165 -7.34 3.40 14.96
N PRO A 166 -8.47 3.30 15.68
CA PRO A 166 -9.80 3.23 15.07
C PRO A 166 -10.23 4.56 14.40
N SER A 167 -9.46 5.63 14.61
CA SER A 167 -9.69 6.94 13.99
C SER A 167 -9.18 7.02 12.56
N VAL A 168 -8.24 6.15 12.18
CA VAL A 168 -7.62 6.16 10.84
C VAL A 168 -8.40 5.22 9.92
N PRO A 169 -8.91 5.70 8.77
CA PRO A 169 -9.67 4.86 7.85
C PRO A 169 -8.88 3.69 7.26
N VAL A 170 -9.62 2.75 6.69
CA VAL A 170 -9.14 1.60 5.92
C VAL A 170 -8.39 0.59 6.78
N LEU A 171 -7.09 0.75 7.00
CA LEU A 171 -6.28 -0.20 7.76
C LEU A 171 -6.07 0.21 9.22
N GLY A 172 -6.45 1.43 9.61
CA GLY A 172 -6.21 1.94 10.95
C GLY A 172 -4.74 2.23 11.27
N LEU A 173 -3.83 2.10 10.30
CA LEU A 173 -2.38 2.23 10.55
C LEU A 173 -1.97 3.67 10.81
N VAL A 174 -1.20 3.88 11.86
CA VAL A 174 -0.59 5.18 12.21
C VAL A 174 0.89 5.17 11.85
N SER A 175 1.60 4.09 12.15
CA SER A 175 2.98 3.89 11.75
C SER A 175 3.30 2.40 11.69
N VAL A 176 4.33 2.07 10.93
CA VAL A 176 4.98 0.76 10.94
C VAL A 176 6.47 1.00 11.01
N SER A 177 7.15 0.23 11.84
CA SER A 177 8.61 0.24 11.98
C SER A 177 9.18 -1.14 11.76
N GLY A 178 10.37 -1.21 11.15
CA GLY A 178 11.07 -2.46 10.84
C GLY A 178 11.81 -2.35 9.51
N ALA A 179 11.89 -3.46 8.77
CA ALA A 179 12.54 -3.48 7.45
C ALA A 179 11.88 -2.52 6.45
N GLN A 180 10.55 -2.43 6.49
CA GLN A 180 9.76 -1.43 5.76
C GLN A 180 9.07 -0.53 6.79
N SER A 181 9.43 0.73 6.82
CA SER A 181 8.95 1.71 7.79
C SER A 181 8.20 2.83 7.09
N PHE A 182 7.08 3.24 7.66
CA PHE A 182 6.27 4.34 7.14
C PHE A 182 5.39 4.93 8.23
N GLU A 183 5.01 6.18 8.04
CA GLU A 183 4.23 6.96 9.00
C GLU A 183 3.04 7.62 8.32
N LEU A 184 1.94 7.72 9.05
CA LEU A 184 0.73 8.38 8.61
C LEU A 184 0.96 9.89 8.53
N GLU A 185 0.74 10.45 7.35
CA GLU A 185 0.90 11.87 7.10
C GLU A 185 -0.45 12.59 7.16
N ALA A 186 -1.47 12.01 6.52
CA ALA A 186 -2.80 12.58 6.43
C ALA A 186 -3.86 11.50 6.26
N PHE A 187 -5.10 11.79 6.64
CA PHE A 187 -6.22 10.86 6.44
C PHE A 187 -7.55 11.59 6.45
N GLY A 188 -8.57 11.02 5.82
CA GLY A 188 -9.86 11.68 5.71
C GLY A 188 -10.93 10.80 5.06
N VAL A 189 -12.05 11.45 4.75
CA VAL A 189 -13.18 10.87 4.03
C VAL A 189 -13.53 11.82 2.89
N GLY A 190 -13.64 11.28 1.67
CA GLY A 190 -13.85 12.08 0.46
C GLY A 190 -12.63 12.94 0.07
N GLY A 191 -12.78 13.74 -0.98
CA GLY A 191 -11.67 14.56 -1.51
C GLY A 191 -10.59 13.75 -2.24
N ASP A 192 -9.56 14.44 -2.72
CA ASP A 192 -8.42 13.82 -3.39
C ASP A 192 -7.25 13.62 -2.40
N PRO A 193 -6.93 12.38 -2.01
CA PRO A 193 -5.86 12.11 -1.05
C PRO A 193 -4.47 12.50 -1.57
N TRP A 194 -4.30 12.67 -2.87
CA TRP A 194 -3.00 13.05 -3.45
C TRP A 194 -2.78 14.55 -3.51
N LYS A 195 -3.82 15.36 -3.29
CA LYS A 195 -3.64 16.80 -3.13
C LYS A 195 -3.09 17.06 -1.74
N ALA A 196 -2.13 17.99 -1.64
CA ALA A 196 -1.84 18.58 -0.34
C ALA A 196 -3.16 19.09 0.24
N ALA A 197 -3.40 18.87 1.54
CA ALA A 197 -4.38 19.68 2.24
C ALA A 197 -3.96 21.12 1.95
N THR A 198 -4.74 21.84 1.15
CA THR A 198 -4.52 23.26 0.93
C THR A 198 -4.50 23.82 2.34
N ALA A 199 -3.35 24.36 2.75
CA ALA A 199 -3.16 24.94 4.06
C ALA A 199 -4.41 25.78 4.36
N SER A 200 -5.23 25.25 5.26
CA SER A 200 -6.44 25.91 5.69
C SER A 200 -6.00 27.12 6.49
N GLY A 201 -5.92 28.25 5.80
CA GLY A 201 -5.88 29.58 6.40
C GLY A 201 -4.50 30.06 6.81
N ARG A 202 -4.33 31.35 6.57
CA ARG A 202 -3.30 32.24 7.12
C ARG A 202 -3.34 32.29 8.64
#